data_AF-A0A0A2TNQ5-F1
#
_entry.id   AF-A0A0A2TNQ5-F1
#
_cell.length_a   1.000
_cell.length_b   1.000
_cell.length_c   1.000
_cell.angle_alpha   90.00
_cell.angle_beta   90.00
_cell.angle_gamma   90.00
#
_symmetry.space_group_name_H-M   'P 1'
#
loop_
_entity.id
_entity.type
_entity.pdbx_description
1 polymer ?
#
loop_
_entity_poly.entity_id
_entity_poly.type
_entity_poly.pdbx_seq_one_letter_code
_entity_poly.pdbx_strand_id
1 'polypeptide(L)'
;MPDLAIVIMFFVISVLLISFYVQIWIRLLAAAYYGVVLTLFSRGYNQIISKKNKQEERNGLNQDTPGMDQILREKAELINIYTGLLFIPILFFIFYSYYKLFNKIEKRSHKVLIILSIIPVVIVYLLILLFYLMDSYTP
;
A
#
# COMPACT_ATOMS: atom_id res chain seq x y z
N MET A 1 -3.73 0.60 -14.45
CA MET A 1 -4.33 1.70 -13.66
C MET A 1 -3.37 2.19 -12.54
N PRO A 2 -2.09 2.50 -12.84
CA PRO A 2 -1.15 3.01 -11.83
C PRO A 2 -1.61 4.35 -11.22
N ASP A 3 -2.48 5.08 -11.93
CA ASP A 3 -3.02 6.36 -11.50
C ASP A 3 -3.90 6.25 -10.25
N LEU A 4 -4.65 5.16 -10.09
CA LEU A 4 -5.52 4.98 -8.92
C LEU A 4 -4.70 4.71 -7.64
N ALA A 5 -3.62 3.94 -7.75
CA ALA A 5 -2.66 3.68 -6.67
C ALA A 5 -1.95 4.95 -6.22
N ILE A 6 -1.50 5.75 -7.19
CA ILE A 6 -0.88 7.04 -6.93
C ILE A 6 -1.89 7.99 -6.28
N VAL A 7 -3.13 8.04 -6.77
CA VAL A 7 -4.20 8.89 -6.20
C VAL A 7 -4.57 8.47 -4.78
N ILE A 8 -4.71 7.18 -4.48
CA ILE A 8 -5.00 6.70 -3.12
C ILE A 8 -3.81 6.95 -2.20
N MET A 9 -2.58 6.75 -2.68
CA MET A 9 -1.38 7.07 -1.91
C MET A 9 -1.29 8.57 -1.60
N PHE A 10 -1.53 9.44 -2.58
CA PHE A 10 -1.62 10.88 -2.37
C PHE A 10 -2.77 11.27 -1.44
N PHE A 11 -3.92 10.61 -1.55
CA PHE A 11 -5.06 10.83 -0.66
C PHE A 11 -4.72 10.45 0.79
N VAL A 12 -4.12 9.28 1.02
CA VAL A 12 -3.70 8.80 2.34
C VAL A 12 -2.64 9.72 2.93
N ILE A 13 -1.63 10.12 2.14
CA ILE A 13 -0.60 11.09 2.54
C ILE A 13 -1.24 12.44 2.89
N SER A 14 -2.16 12.93 2.06
CA SER A 14 -2.85 14.21 2.27
C SER A 14 -3.71 14.18 3.54
N VAL A 15 -4.47 13.11 3.77
CA VAL A 15 -5.28 12.91 4.97
C VAL A 15 -4.40 12.81 6.23
N LEU A 16 -3.26 12.10 6.15
CA LEU A 16 -2.31 12.00 7.26
C LEU A 16 -1.63 13.34 7.56
N LEU A 17 -1.31 14.14 6.55
CA LEU A 17 -0.69 15.46 6.72
C LEU A 17 -1.67 16.51 7.25
N ILE A 18 -2.92 16.52 6.76
CA ILE A 18 -3.98 17.47 7.13
C ILE A 18 -4.54 17.21 8.53
N SER A 19 -4.40 15.98 9.04
CA SER A 19 -4.91 15.62 10.37
C SER A 19 -4.22 16.37 11.52
N PHE A 20 -4.86 17.43 12.03
CA PHE A 20 -4.42 18.15 13.23
C PHE A 20 -4.38 17.27 14.49
N TYR A 21 -5.15 16.19 14.53
CA TYR A 21 -5.25 15.29 15.69
C TYR A 21 -4.09 14.29 15.84
N VAL A 22 -3.23 14.20 14.81
CA VAL A 22 -2.04 13.36 14.79
C VAL A 22 -0.83 14.18 15.18
N GLN A 23 -0.01 13.70 16.12
CA GLN A 23 1.22 14.40 16.52
C GLN A 23 2.18 14.53 15.33
N ILE A 24 2.86 15.67 15.23
CA ILE A 24 3.74 16.00 14.09
C ILE A 24 4.80 14.92 13.83
N TRP A 25 5.34 14.32 14.89
CA TRP A 25 6.35 13.26 14.80
C TRP A 25 5.83 11.99 14.11
N ILE A 26 4.57 11.61 14.34
CA ILE A 26 3.94 10.46 13.66
C ILE A 26 3.81 10.76 12.15
N ARG A 27 3.50 12.01 11.78
CA ARG A 27 3.40 12.43 10.37
C ARG A 27 4.76 12.38 9.68
N LEU A 28 5.81 12.88 10.34
CA LEU A 28 7.19 12.81 9.83
C LEU A 28 7.67 11.37 9.68
N LEU A 29 7.34 10.49 10.63
CA LEU A 29 7.70 9.08 10.58
C LEU A 29 6.99 8.36 9.43
N ALA A 30 5.71 8.65 9.21
CA ALA A 30 4.96 8.13 8.07
C ALA A 30 5.54 8.64 6.73
N ALA A 31 5.88 9.93 6.64
CA ALA A 31 6.48 10.52 5.44
C ALA A 31 7.85 9.89 5.13
N ALA A 32 8.70 9.72 6.14
CA ALA A 32 9.99 9.04 6.02
C ALA A 32 9.81 7.58 5.58
N TYR A 33 8.84 6.86 6.18
CA TYR A 33 8.50 5.49 5.80
C TYR A 33 8.11 5.41 4.32
N TYR A 34 7.16 6.25 3.86
CA TYR A 34 6.75 6.26 2.46
C TYR A 34 7.89 6.65 1.52
N GLY A 35 8.77 7.57 1.93
CA GLY A 35 9.98 7.91 1.18
C GLY A 35 10.89 6.70 0.98
N VAL A 36 11.17 5.94 2.05
CA VAL A 36 11.98 4.71 1.98
C VAL A 36 11.31 3.68 1.07
N VAL A 37 10.02 3.39 1.28
CA VAL A 37 9.26 2.42 0.47
C VAL A 37 9.29 2.80 -1.02
N LEU A 38 9.07 4.07 -1.36
CA LEU A 38 9.14 4.57 -2.74
C LEU A 38 10.53 4.42 -3.34
N THR A 39 11.59 4.75 -2.61
CA THR A 39 12.97 4.62 -3.13
C THR A 39 13.34 3.17 -3.40
N LEU A 40 12.95 2.25 -2.52
CA LEU A 40 13.16 0.82 -2.70
C LEU A 40 12.34 0.28 -3.87
N PHE A 41 11.07 0.69 -3.99
CA PHE A 41 10.21 0.33 -5.12
C PHE A 41 10.80 0.81 -6.44
N SER A 42 11.20 2.09 -6.52
CA SER A 42 11.79 2.67 -7.72
C SER A 42 13.06 1.93 -8.15
N ARG A 43 13.94 1.59 -7.21
CA ARG A 43 15.15 0.79 -7.50
C ARG A 43 14.81 -0.59 -8.05
N GLY A 44 13.92 -1.33 -7.39
CA GLY A 44 13.51 -2.65 -7.84
C GLY A 44 12.79 -2.61 -9.20
N TYR A 45 11.91 -1.64 -9.40
CA TYR A 45 11.19 -1.45 -10.65
C TYR A 45 12.13 -1.08 -11.81
N ASN A 46 13.10 -0.19 -11.58
CA ASN A 46 14.11 0.17 -12.58
C ASN A 46 15.00 -1.03 -12.95
N GLN A 47 15.33 -1.91 -12.00
CA GLN A 47 16.06 -3.14 -12.28
C GLN A 47 15.25 -4.05 -13.21
N ILE A 48 13.96 -4.26 -12.95
CA ILE A 48 13.08 -5.08 -13.77
C ILE A 48 12.92 -4.49 -15.18
N ILE A 49 12.73 -3.17 -15.30
CA ILE A 49 12.69 -2.48 -16.60
C ILE A 49 14.00 -2.66 -17.35
N SER A 50 15.15 -2.53 -16.67
CA SER A 50 16.45 -2.70 -17.33
C SER A 50 16.66 -4.12 -17.86
N LYS A 51 16.15 -5.15 -17.15
CA LYS A 51 16.15 -6.53 -17.61
C LYS A 51 15.27 -6.68 -18.84
N LYS A 52 14.05 -6.12 -18.80
CA LYS A 52 13.11 -6.10 -19.93
C LYS A 52 13.73 -5.48 -21.18
N ASN A 53 14.28 -4.28 -21.07
CA ASN A 53 14.87 -3.56 -22.21
C ASN A 53 16.04 -4.35 -22.82
N LYS A 54 16.92 -4.94 -22.00
CA LYS A 54 18.02 -5.79 -22.48
C LYS A 54 17.53 -7.05 -23.19
N GLN A 55 16.39 -7.61 -22.75
CA GLN A 55 15.78 -8.77 -23.38
C GLN A 55 15.14 -8.41 -24.73
N GLU A 56 14.43 -7.27 -24.79
CA GLU A 56 13.84 -6.73 -26.02
C GLU A 56 14.93 -6.35 -27.05
N GLU A 57 16.06 -5.79 -26.62
CA GLU A 57 17.21 -5.50 -27.48
C GLU A 57 17.85 -6.77 -28.06
N ARG A 58 17.82 -7.90 -27.34
CA ARG A 58 18.43 -9.17 -27.78
C ARG A 58 17.53 -10.00 -28.68
N ASN A 59 16.23 -10.04 -28.38
CA ASN A 59 15.30 -11.00 -28.98
C ASN A 59 14.20 -10.33 -29.84
N GLY A 60 14.19 -8.99 -29.93
CA GLY A 60 13.13 -8.22 -30.58
C GLY A 60 11.87 -8.09 -29.71
N LEU A 61 10.93 -7.26 -30.16
CA LEU A 61 9.64 -7.00 -29.50
C LEU A 61 8.67 -8.18 -29.66
N ASN A 62 9.00 -9.36 -29.13
CA ASN A 62 8.11 -10.51 -29.10
C ASN A 62 7.72 -10.83 -27.66
N GLN A 63 6.42 -10.75 -27.34
CA GLN A 63 5.91 -11.08 -26.00
C GLN A 63 6.06 -12.58 -25.65
N ASP A 64 6.15 -13.44 -26.66
CA ASP A 64 6.36 -14.89 -26.53
C ASP A 64 7.84 -15.29 -26.37
N THR A 65 8.71 -14.32 -26.09
CA THR A 65 10.13 -14.58 -25.92
C THR A 65 10.37 -15.38 -24.63
N PRO A 66 11.13 -16.49 -24.68
CA PRO A 66 11.48 -17.24 -23.48
C PRO A 66 12.12 -16.32 -22.43
N GLY A 67 11.54 -16.32 -21.22
CA GLY A 67 11.96 -15.48 -20.09
C GLY A 67 11.12 -14.21 -19.84
N MET A 68 10.20 -13.84 -20.75
CA MET A 68 9.30 -12.71 -20.52
C MET A 68 8.32 -12.97 -19.35
N ASP A 69 7.82 -14.20 -19.21
CA ASP A 69 6.99 -14.63 -18.08
C ASP A 69 7.69 -14.47 -16.73
N GLN A 70 9.01 -14.69 -16.71
CA GLN A 70 9.80 -14.52 -15.48
C GLN A 70 9.89 -13.05 -15.08
N ILE A 71 10.07 -12.15 -16.06
CA ILE A 71 10.08 -10.69 -15.83
C ILE A 71 8.70 -10.21 -15.36
N LEU A 72 7.62 -10.74 -15.95
CA LEU A 72 6.25 -10.42 -15.53
C LEU A 72 5.96 -10.91 -14.11
N ARG A 73 6.41 -12.12 -13.76
CA ARG A 73 6.30 -12.64 -12.38
C ARG A 73 7.11 -11.82 -11.39
N GLU A 74 8.37 -11.48 -11.70
CA GLU A 74 9.19 -10.60 -10.85
C GLU A 74 8.52 -9.24 -10.64
N LYS A 75 7.90 -8.67 -11.68
CA LYS A 75 7.13 -7.42 -11.59
C LYS A 75 5.91 -7.57 -10.69
N ALA A 76 5.13 -8.63 -10.88
CA ALA A 76 3.92 -8.89 -10.08
C ALA A 76 4.26 -9.12 -8.60
N GLU A 77 5.32 -9.88 -8.32
CA GLU A 77 5.83 -10.12 -6.96
C GLU A 77 6.32 -8.82 -6.31
N LEU A 78 7.09 -8.00 -7.04
CA LEU A 78 7.50 -6.68 -6.58
C LEU A 78 6.26 -5.85 -6.21
N ILE A 79 5.28 -5.70 -7.11
CA ILE A 79 4.06 -4.94 -6.85
C ILE A 79 3.32 -5.47 -5.61
N ASN A 80 3.20 -6.80 -5.45
CA ASN A 80 2.55 -7.40 -4.28
C ASN A 80 3.24 -7.03 -2.96
N ILE A 81 4.56 -7.14 -2.90
CA ILE A 81 5.34 -6.83 -1.68
C ILE A 81 5.16 -5.35 -1.30
N TYR A 82 5.32 -4.45 -2.27
CA TYR A 82 5.22 -3.01 -2.00
C TYR A 82 3.79 -2.54 -1.75
N THR A 83 2.79 -3.22 -2.32
CA THR A 83 1.38 -3.02 -1.97
C THR A 83 1.17 -3.34 -0.50
N GLY A 84 1.64 -4.49 -0.01
CA GLY A 84 1.60 -4.81 1.42
C GLY A 84 2.24 -3.73 2.29
N LEU A 85 3.44 -3.26 1.92
CA LEU A 85 4.14 -2.18 2.64
C LEU A 85 3.38 -0.85 2.64
N LEU A 86 2.67 -0.50 1.56
CA LEU A 86 1.86 0.72 1.47
C LEU A 86 0.70 0.73 2.46
N PHE A 87 0.09 -0.43 2.73
CA PHE A 87 -1.08 -0.56 3.60
C PHE A 87 -0.75 -0.64 5.09
N ILE A 88 0.49 -0.99 5.47
CA ILE A 88 0.91 -1.09 6.89
C ILE A 88 0.65 0.20 7.69
N PRO A 89 1.04 1.40 7.23
CA PRO A 89 0.78 2.63 7.99
C PRO A 89 -0.72 2.94 8.13
N ILE A 90 -1.53 2.59 7.14
CA ILE A 90 -3.00 2.75 7.18
C ILE A 90 -3.57 1.87 8.29
N LEU A 91 -3.14 0.60 8.33
CA LEU A 91 -3.53 -0.33 9.38
C LEU A 91 -3.12 0.18 10.77
N PHE A 92 -1.89 0.67 10.91
CA PHE A 92 -1.40 1.26 12.16
C PHE A 92 -2.22 2.49 12.57
N PHE A 93 -2.59 3.33 11.61
CA PHE A 93 -3.43 4.51 11.84
C PHE A 93 -4.84 4.14 12.31
N ILE A 94 -5.45 3.11 11.71
CA ILE A 94 -6.75 2.58 12.14
C ILE A 94 -6.64 2.09 13.59
N PHE A 95 -5.66 1.23 13.91
CA PHE A 95 -5.46 0.73 15.26
C PHE A 95 -5.23 1.85 16.28
N TYR A 96 -4.35 2.79 15.96
CA TYR A 96 -4.05 3.93 16.83
C TYR A 96 -5.28 4.80 17.10
N SER A 97 -6.09 5.06 16.06
CA SER A 97 -7.31 5.86 16.18
C SER A 97 -8.34 5.19 17.09
N TYR A 98 -8.55 3.88 16.92
CA TYR A 98 -9.46 3.10 17.77
C TYR A 98 -8.95 2.97 19.20
N TYR A 99 -7.65 2.73 19.40
CA TYR A 99 -7.03 2.69 20.72
C TYR A 99 -7.22 4.01 21.48
N LYS A 100 -6.94 5.14 20.82
CA LYS A 100 -7.12 6.47 21.40
C LYS A 100 -8.58 6.76 21.72
N LEU A 101 -9.51 6.36 20.85
CA LEU A 101 -10.94 6.54 21.07
C LEU A 101 -11.43 5.70 22.26
N PHE A 102 -11.01 4.44 22.34
CA PHE A 102 -11.37 3.51 23.42
C PHE A 102 -10.93 4.00 24.80
N ASN A 103 -9.74 4.61 24.91
CA ASN A 103 -9.21 5.14 26.15
C ASN A 103 -9.90 6.42 26.62
N LYS A 104 -10.51 7.20 25.71
CA LYS A 104 -11.21 8.45 26.05
C LYS A 104 -12.62 8.24 26.57
N ILE A 105 -13.22 7.08 26.32
CA ILE A 105 -14.61 6.82 26.69
C ILE A 105 -14.68 6.21 28.08
N GLU A 106 -15.48 6.79 28.96
CA GLU A 106 -15.71 6.27 30.31
C GLU A 106 -16.80 5.18 30.35
N LYS A 107 -17.87 5.35 29.56
CA LYS A 107 -19.03 4.43 29.56
C LYS A 107 -18.71 3.11 28.87
N ARG A 108 -18.93 1.99 29.58
CA ARG A 108 -18.74 0.63 29.03
C ARG A 108 -19.59 0.35 27.79
N SER A 109 -20.83 0.83 27.72
CA SER A 109 -21.71 0.65 26.55
C SER A 109 -21.13 1.25 25.28
N HIS A 110 -20.55 2.45 25.37
CA HIS A 110 -19.91 3.11 24.24
C HIS A 110 -18.61 2.40 23.80
N LYS A 111 -17.87 1.81 24.73
CA LYS A 111 -16.70 0.97 24.40
C LYS A 111 -17.07 -0.25 23.56
N VAL A 112 -18.19 -0.89 23.87
CA VAL A 112 -18.72 -2.03 23.08
C VAL A 112 -19.09 -1.57 21.67
N LEU A 113 -19.75 -0.42 21.53
CA LEU A 113 -20.09 0.15 20.22
C LEU A 113 -18.85 0.47 19.37
N ILE A 114 -17.77 0.97 20.00
CA ILE A 114 -16.50 1.19 19.32
C ILE A 114 -15.91 -0.13 18.81
N ILE A 115 -15.87 -1.17 19.63
CA ILE A 115 -15.35 -2.47 19.21
C ILE A 115 -16.19 -3.02 18.05
N LEU A 116 -17.52 -2.90 18.13
CA LEU A 116 -18.41 -3.35 17.07
C LEU A 116 -18.18 -2.60 15.76
N SER A 117 -17.85 -1.30 15.83
CA SER A 117 -17.57 -0.48 14.64
C SER A 117 -16.21 -0.77 14.00
N ILE A 118 -15.29 -1.46 14.68
CA ILE A 118 -14.04 -1.94 14.06
C ILE A 118 -14.35 -2.92 12.93
N ILE A 119 -15.37 -3.76 13.09
CA ILE A 119 -15.73 -4.83 12.15
C ILE A 119 -15.98 -4.26 10.73
N PRO A 120 -16.92 -3.31 10.51
CA PRO A 120 -17.13 -2.76 9.17
C PRO A 120 -15.90 -2.04 8.62
N VAL A 121 -15.09 -1.39 9.47
CA VAL A 121 -13.85 -0.73 9.02
C VAL A 121 -12.81 -1.74 8.53
N VAL A 122 -12.63 -2.85 9.25
CA VAL A 122 -11.72 -3.94 8.85
C VAL A 122 -12.22 -4.61 7.58
N ILE A 123 -13.53 -4.83 7.42
CA ILE A 123 -14.10 -5.38 6.18
C ILE A 123 -13.80 -4.47 4.99
N VAL A 124 -14.03 -3.16 5.12
CA VAL A 124 -13.73 -2.19 4.05
C VAL A 124 -12.23 -2.18 3.73
N TYR A 125 -11.37 -2.19 4.76
CA TYR A 125 -9.93 -2.27 4.58
C TYR A 125 -9.50 -3.53 3.82
N LEU A 126 -10.04 -4.70 4.20
CA LEU A 126 -9.74 -5.98 3.52
C LEU A 126 -10.26 -6.00 2.08
N LEU A 127 -11.43 -5.43 1.82
CA LEU A 127 -11.95 -5.30 0.45
C LEU A 127 -11.04 -4.44 -0.42
N ILE A 128 -10.59 -3.29 0.09
CA ILE A 128 -9.65 -2.42 -0.63
C ILE A 128 -8.34 -3.17 -0.89
N LEU A 129 -7.80 -3.86 0.11
CA LEU A 129 -6.59 -4.67 -0.04
C LEU A 129 -6.75 -5.76 -1.10
N LEU A 130 -7.89 -6.45 -1.11
CA LEU A 130 -8.20 -7.51 -2.07
C LEU A 130 -8.30 -6.97 -3.50
N PHE A 131 -9.00 -5.85 -3.72
CA PHE A 131 -9.06 -5.22 -5.04
C PHE A 131 -7.66 -4.82 -5.55
N TYR A 132 -6.78 -4.37 -4.65
CA TYR A 132 -5.40 -4.04 -5.00
C TYR A 132 -4.55 -5.26 -5.36
N LEU A 133 -4.65 -6.33 -4.58
CA LEU A 133 -3.92 -7.58 -4.84
C LEU A 133 -4.39 -8.24 -6.14
N MET A 134 -5.67 -8.11 -6.49
CA MET A 134 -6.19 -8.58 -7.78
C MET A 134 -5.62 -7.81 -8.97
N ASP A 135 -5.30 -6.52 -8.85
CA ASP A 135 -4.70 -5.73 -9.95
C ASP A 135 -3.27 -6.19 -10.28
N SER A 136 -2.57 -6.80 -9.31
CA SER A 136 -1.26 -7.43 -9.53
C SER A 136 -1.32 -8.86 -10.07
N TYR A 137 -2.51 -9.47 -10.16
CA TYR A 137 -2.67 -10.83 -10.65
C TYR A 137 -2.66 -10.84 -12.18
N THR A 138 -1.56 -11.31 -12.77
CA THR A 138 -1.51 -11.70 -14.19
C THR A 138 -1.85 -13.18 -14.30
N PRO A 139 -2.86 -13.58 -15.12
CA PRO A 139 -3.24 -14.98 -15.31
C PRO A 139 -2.13 -15.83 -15.94
#